data_AF-A0A399YTA9-F1
#
_entry.id   AF-A0A399YTA9-F1
#
_cell.length_a   1.000
_cell.length_b   1.000
_cell.length_c   1.000
_cell.angle_alpha   90.00
_cell.angle_beta   90.00
_cell.angle_gamma   90.00
#
_symmetry.space_group_name_H-M   'P 1'
#
loop_
_entity.id
_entity.type
_entity.pdbx_description
1 polymer ?
#
loop_
_entity_poly.entity_id
_entity_poly.type
_entity_poly.pdbx_seq_one_letter_code
_entity_poly.pdbx_strand_id
1 'polypeptide(L)'
;MDKKTMIDLLNQDLAGELGAIIQYLTYAAKASGPFRPQLVQFFMAEVPDEQLHAQFLANKIVALGGEPVTAPRPVPPAATNRAMLEAVLA
;
A
#
# COMPACT_ATOMS: atom_id res chain seq x y z
N MET A 1 9.32 16.79 17.72
CA MET A 1 8.26 15.76 17.65
C MET A 1 8.48 14.80 18.82
N ASP A 2 7.45 14.53 19.62
CA ASP A 2 7.58 13.55 20.71
C ASP A 2 7.44 12.11 20.19
N LYS A 3 7.77 11.16 21.06
CA LYS A 3 7.76 9.73 20.73
C LYS A 3 6.38 9.22 20.33
N LYS A 4 5.33 9.71 21.00
CA LYS A 4 3.94 9.30 20.70
C LYS A 4 3.55 9.76 19.30
N THR A 5 3.82 11.01 18.97
CA THR A 5 3.58 11.60 17.66
C THR A 5 4.35 10.84 16.57
N MET A 6 5.60 10.45 16.82
CA MET A 6 6.37 9.62 15.89
C MET A 6 5.72 8.25 15.64
N ILE A 7 5.29 7.56 16.69
CA ILE A 7 4.58 6.27 16.57
C ILE A 7 3.26 6.43 15.81
N ASP A 8 2.51 7.50 16.09
CA ASP A 8 1.23 7.78 15.45
C ASP A 8 1.40 8.07 13.95
N LEU A 9 2.50 8.71 13.54
CA LEU A 9 2.85 8.92 12.12
C LEU A 9 3.34 7.64 11.44
N LEU A 10 4.21 6.86 12.09
CA LEU A 10 4.67 5.57 11.55
C LEU A 10 3.49 4.61 11.33
N ASN A 11 2.48 4.65 12.19
CA ASN A 11 1.26 3.86 12.01
C ASN A 11 0.40 4.37 10.84
N GLN A 12 0.39 5.68 10.55
CA GLN A 12 -0.28 6.22 9.36
C GLN A 12 0.40 5.76 8.06
N ASP A 13 1.73 5.68 8.08
CA ASP A 13 2.53 5.17 6.97
C ASP A 13 2.30 3.66 6.80
N LEU A 14 2.33 2.89 7.90
CA LEU A 14 2.06 1.45 7.86
C LEU A 14 0.68 1.13 7.29
N ALA A 15 -0.35 1.87 7.70
CA ALA A 15 -1.69 1.74 7.10
C ALA A 15 -1.68 2.06 5.59
N GLY A 16 -0.84 3.00 5.16
CA GLY A 16 -0.57 3.32 3.76
C GLY A 16 -0.03 2.11 3.00
N GLU A 17 1.05 1.50 3.48
CA GLU A 17 1.68 0.37 2.79
C GLU A 17 0.78 -0.87 2.73
N LEU A 18 0.06 -1.15 3.83
CA LEU A 18 -0.96 -2.20 3.84
C LEU A 18 -2.08 -1.92 2.81
N GLY A 19 -2.49 -0.66 2.68
CA GLY A 19 -3.43 -0.22 1.65
C GLY A 19 -2.88 -0.38 0.24
N ALA A 20 -1.61 -0.02 0.01
CA ALA A 20 -0.94 -0.13 -1.27
C ALA A 20 -0.82 -1.59 -1.74
N ILE A 21 -0.47 -2.52 -0.84
CA ILE A 21 -0.47 -3.97 -1.13
C ILE A 21 -1.85 -4.42 -1.64
N ILE A 22 -2.92 -4.05 -0.93
CA ILE A 22 -4.29 -4.41 -1.32
C ILE A 22 -4.67 -3.74 -2.64
N GLN A 23 -4.29 -2.47 -2.83
CA GLN A 23 -4.59 -1.70 -4.03
C GLN A 23 -3.94 -2.31 -5.27
N TYR A 24 -2.63 -2.53 -5.24
CA TYR A 24 -1.88 -3.09 -6.36
C TYR A 24 -2.34 -4.51 -6.70
N LEU A 25 -2.54 -5.37 -5.69
CA LEU A 25 -3.07 -6.72 -5.89
C LEU A 25 -4.46 -6.68 -6.56
N THR A 26 -5.35 -5.83 -6.05
CA THR A 26 -6.72 -5.70 -6.56
C THR A 26 -6.74 -5.12 -7.98
N TYR A 27 -5.92 -4.12 -8.27
CA TYR A 27 -5.86 -3.48 -9.57
C TYR A 27 -5.22 -4.38 -10.62
N ALA A 28 -4.18 -5.14 -10.27
CA ALA A 28 -3.63 -6.18 -11.13
C ALA A 28 -4.71 -7.20 -11.54
N ALA A 29 -5.51 -7.67 -10.58
CA ALA A 29 -6.59 -8.61 -10.86
C ALA A 29 -7.64 -8.02 -11.83
N LYS A 30 -7.95 -6.73 -11.70
CA LYS A 30 -8.95 -6.01 -12.49
C LYS A 30 -8.47 -5.49 -13.85
N ALA A 31 -7.16 -5.43 -14.09
CA ALA A 31 -6.59 -4.97 -15.36
C ALA A 31 -7.18 -5.75 -16.55
N SER A 32 -7.55 -5.10 -17.65
CA SER A 32 -8.21 -5.81 -18.76
C SER A 32 -7.78 -5.31 -20.13
N GLY A 33 -8.16 -6.05 -21.18
CA GLY A 33 -7.84 -5.69 -22.56
C GLY A 33 -6.40 -6.01 -22.99
N PRO A 34 -5.95 -5.47 -24.13
CA PRO A 34 -4.69 -5.88 -24.77
C PRO A 34 -3.44 -5.54 -23.94
N PHE A 35 -3.52 -4.52 -23.07
CA PHE A 35 -2.41 -4.12 -22.19
C PHE A 35 -2.42 -4.81 -20.82
N ARG A 36 -3.30 -5.80 -20.60
CA ARG A 36 -3.37 -6.52 -19.31
C ARG A 36 -2.02 -7.10 -18.88
N PRO A 37 -1.22 -7.76 -19.73
CA PRO A 37 0.06 -8.32 -19.29
C PRO A 37 1.00 -7.28 -18.68
N GLN A 38 1.13 -6.10 -19.33
CA GLN A 38 1.99 -5.01 -18.87
C GLN A 38 1.46 -4.38 -17.58
N LEU A 39 0.14 -4.18 -17.49
CA LEU A 39 -0.48 -3.60 -16.29
C LEU A 39 -0.39 -4.53 -15.09
N VAL A 40 -0.60 -5.84 -15.29
CA VAL A 40 -0.43 -6.85 -14.24
C VAL A 40 1.02 -6.87 -13.77
N GLN A 41 1.98 -6.88 -14.70
CA GLN A 41 3.40 -6.84 -14.35
C GLN A 41 3.76 -5.58 -13.56
N PHE A 42 3.28 -4.42 -14.01
CA PHE A 42 3.49 -3.14 -13.33
C PHE A 42 2.95 -3.17 -11.90
N PHE A 43 1.67 -3.47 -11.70
CA PHE A 43 1.07 -3.45 -10.35
C PHE A 43 1.66 -4.54 -9.44
N MET A 44 1.91 -5.75 -9.94
CA MET A 44 2.44 -6.84 -9.11
C MET A 44 3.91 -6.66 -8.73
N ALA A 45 4.67 -5.83 -9.46
CA ALA A 45 6.05 -5.53 -9.11
C ALA A 45 6.16 -4.73 -7.80
N GLU A 46 5.14 -3.92 -7.47
CA GLU A 46 5.15 -3.09 -6.26
C GLU A 46 4.78 -3.88 -5.00
N VAL A 47 4.02 -4.96 -5.11
CA VAL A 47 3.51 -5.71 -3.94
C VAL A 47 4.64 -6.20 -3.00
N PRO A 48 5.74 -6.79 -3.48
CA PRO A 48 6.87 -7.17 -2.62
C PRO A 48 7.56 -5.97 -1.96
N ASP A 49 7.66 -4.83 -2.66
CA ASP A 49 8.32 -3.63 -2.13
C ASP A 49 7.50 -3.03 -0.97
N GLU A 50 6.19 -2.90 -1.15
CA GLU A 50 5.31 -2.41 -0.08
C GLU A 50 5.22 -3.39 1.10
N GLN A 51 5.36 -4.70 0.86
CA GLN A 51 5.50 -5.68 1.93
C GLN A 51 6.77 -5.44 2.75
N LEU A 52 7.89 -5.12 2.11
CA LEU A 52 9.15 -4.79 2.80
C LEU A 52 9.02 -3.48 3.59
N HIS A 53 8.37 -2.47 3.03
CA HIS A 53 8.08 -1.21 3.72
C HIS A 53 7.21 -1.44 4.96
N ALA A 54 6.09 -2.16 4.82
CA ALA A 54 5.21 -2.50 5.94
C ALA A 54 5.95 -3.26 7.05
N GLN A 55 6.77 -4.25 6.68
CA GLN A 55 7.59 -5.01 7.63
C GLN A 55 8.58 -4.11 8.38
N PHE A 56 9.24 -3.18 7.69
CA PHE A 56 10.16 -2.23 8.28
C PHE A 56 9.45 -1.30 9.28
N LEU A 57 8.31 -0.73 8.87
CA LEU A 57 7.53 0.19 9.70
C LEU A 57 6.99 -0.50 10.95
N ALA A 58 6.41 -1.70 10.82
CA ALA A 58 5.92 -2.48 11.95
C ALA A 58 7.02 -2.75 12.98
N ASN A 59 8.21 -3.19 12.51
CA ASN A 59 9.36 -3.42 13.38
C ASN A 59 9.81 -2.14 14.08
N LYS A 60 9.79 -1.00 13.37
CA LYS A 60 10.18 0.29 13.94
C LYS A 60 9.20 0.76 15.01
N ILE A 61 7.90 0.58 14.80
CA ILE A 61 6.85 0.91 15.78
C ILE A 61 7.05 0.08 17.06
N VAL A 62 7.26 -1.23 16.93
CA VAL A 62 7.52 -2.12 18.08
C VAL A 62 8.82 -1.76 18.79
N ALA A 63 9.90 -1.42 18.06
CA ALA A 63 11.15 -0.99 18.65
C ALA A 63 11.02 0.31 19.45
N LEU A 64 10.05 1.16 19.09
CA LEU A 64 9.67 2.33 19.87
C LEU A 64 8.66 1.99 20.98
N GLY A 65 8.23 0.74 21.15
CA GLY A 65 7.27 0.34 22.17
C GLY A 65 5.83 0.78 21.87
N GLY A 66 5.49 0.97 20.59
CA GLY A 66 4.11 1.13 20.11
C GLY A 66 3.54 -0.18 19.59
N GLU A 67 2.23 -0.21 19.36
CA GLU A 67 1.53 -1.31 18.70
C GLU A 67 1.33 -0.97 17.20
N PRO A 68 1.77 -1.84 16.27
CA PRO A 68 1.51 -1.66 14.84
C PRO A 68 0.03 -1.80 14.49
N VAL A 69 -0.46 -0.92 13.62
CA VAL A 69 -1.81 -1.05 13.06
C VAL A 69 -1.90 -2.24 12.11
N THR A 70 -3.08 -2.84 12.08
CA THR A 70 -3.44 -3.93 11.15
C THR A 70 -4.47 -3.50 10.11
N ALA A 71 -5.12 -2.34 10.33
CA ALA A 71 -6.12 -1.81 9.42
C ALA A 71 -5.44 -1.05 8.28
N PRO A 72 -5.66 -1.43 7.01
CA PRO A 72 -5.14 -0.72 5.86
C PRO A 72 -5.90 0.58 5.61
N ARG A 73 -5.26 1.50 4.89
CA ARG A 73 -5.95 2.64 4.28
C ARG A 73 -6.96 2.13 3.24
N PRO A 74 -8.14 2.76 3.11
CA PRO A 74 -9.12 2.37 2.09
C PRO A 74 -8.52 2.44 0.68
N VAL A 75 -8.79 1.42 -0.12
CA VAL A 75 -8.41 1.39 -1.54
C VAL A 75 -9.47 2.12 -2.37
N PRO A 76 -9.08 3.12 -3.18
CA PRO A 76 -10.03 3.82 -4.04
C PRO A 76 -10.75 2.87 -5.01
N PRO A 77 -12.05 3.05 -5.26
CA PRO A 77 -12.71 2.31 -6.32
C PRO A 77 -12.26 2.84 -7.69
N ALA A 78 -11.87 1.94 -8.59
CA ALA A 78 -11.52 2.28 -9.98
C ALA A 78 -12.18 1.31 -10.96
N ALA A 79 -12.84 1.81 -12.00
CA ALA A 79 -13.58 0.98 -12.96
C ALA A 79 -12.82 0.69 -14.27
N THR A 80 -11.77 1.46 -14.57
CA THR A 80 -11.03 1.38 -15.83
C THR A 80 -9.53 1.32 -15.57
N ASN A 81 -8.76 0.81 -16.55
CA ASN A 81 -7.29 0.80 -16.47
C ASN A 81 -6.73 2.21 -16.23
N ARG A 82 -7.29 3.23 -16.87
CA ARG A 82 -6.92 4.64 -16.66
C ARG A 82 -7.15 5.07 -15.22
N ALA A 83 -8.35 4.83 -14.68
CA ALA A 83 -8.68 5.21 -13.31
C ALA A 83 -7.80 4.47 -12.29
N MET A 84 -7.42 3.22 -12.56
CA MET A 84 -6.48 2.48 -11.71
C MET A 84 -5.09 3.14 -11.71
N LEU A 85 -4.59 3.55 -12.88
CA LEU A 85 -3.31 4.27 -12.99
C LEU A 85 -3.34 5.66 -12.34
N GLU A 86 -4.44 6.40 -12.50
CA GLU A 86 -4.60 7.71 -11.84
C GLU A 86 -4.64 7.56 -10.31
N ALA A 87 -5.29 6.51 -9.81
CA ALA A 87 -5.42 6.26 -8.38
C ALA A 87 -4.11 5.82 -7.68
N VAL A 88 -3.10 5.36 -8.42
CA VAL A 88 -1.77 5.04 -7.83
C VAL A 88 -0.80 6.22 -7.86
N LEU A 89 -1.20 7.37 -8.43
CA LEU A 89 -0.41 8.59 -8.48
C LEU A 89 -0.84 9.66 -7.45
N ALA A 90 -1.95 9.41 -6.75
CA ALA A 90 -2.62 10.35 -5.84
C ALA A 90 -2.28 10.04 -4.38
#